data_AF-A0A9X4MDM7-F1
#
_entry.id   AF-A0A9X4MDM7-F1
#
_cell.length_a   1.000
_cell.length_b   1.000
_cell.length_c   1.000
_cell.angle_alpha   90.00
_cell.angle_beta   90.00
_cell.angle_gamma   90.00
#
_symmetry.space_group_name_H-M   'P 1'
#
loop_
_entity.id
_entity.type
_entity.pdbx_description
1 polymer ?
#
loop_
_entity_poly.entity_id
_entity_poly.type
_entity_poly.pdbx_seq_one_letter_code
_entity_poly.pdbx_strand_id
1 'polypeptide(L)'
;MDWLSLLRKAVEVEGGQAAVGRKIDYSAPTISQVLGGTYNGSTDAIRDKVLAIYGGRTLDTKPVPEGYMKNGVGNLVPIESIKEIDLVRDRFVRDVVAKAEKVSEMLTEFKQLVAGDIQAFLELSAEKYKADMGGSRGNVSLTSFDGKYKVLRAVADRLEFDERLQAAKSLIDECLREWTKDSGSEIRALIDQAFQVDKKGKINAKRIISLRQLKIEHPTWLRAMEAIGDALTVTGSRDYYRVYERDERGEYQQIPLDFSGV
;
A
#
# COMPACT_ATOMS: atom_id res chain seq x y z
N MET A 1 11.84 -16.83 4.67
CA MET A 1 12.38 -15.75 3.80
C MET A 1 11.31 -15.37 2.80
N ASP A 2 11.00 -14.08 2.69
CA ASP A 2 10.07 -13.57 1.70
C ASP A 2 10.70 -13.60 0.28
N TRP A 3 10.05 -14.27 -0.67
CA TRP A 3 10.54 -14.42 -2.04
C TRP A 3 10.49 -13.09 -2.83
N LEU A 4 9.63 -12.16 -2.43
CA LEU A 4 9.60 -10.81 -3.00
C LEU A 4 10.85 -10.03 -2.60
N SER A 5 11.30 -10.19 -1.36
CA SER A 5 12.57 -9.65 -0.89
C SER A 5 13.77 -10.24 -1.65
N LEU A 6 13.73 -11.54 -1.99
CA LEU A 6 14.73 -12.17 -2.87
C LEU A 6 14.68 -11.61 -4.30
N LEU A 7 13.49 -11.41 -4.85
CA LEU A 7 13.30 -10.82 -6.19
C LEU A 7 13.83 -9.38 -6.24
N ARG A 8 13.60 -8.57 -5.19
CA ARG A 8 14.16 -7.21 -5.08
C ARG A 8 15.68 -7.23 -5.08
N LYS A 9 16.30 -8.11 -4.27
CA LYS A 9 17.75 -8.29 -4.26
C LYS A 9 18.29 -8.74 -5.62
N ALA A 10 17.62 -9.68 -6.29
CA ALA A 10 18.02 -10.13 -7.62
C ALA A 10 18.02 -8.98 -8.64
N VAL A 11 17.03 -8.08 -8.59
CA VAL A 11 16.97 -6.90 -9.46
C VAL A 11 18.13 -5.94 -9.23
N GLU A 12 18.56 -5.76 -7.98
CA GLU A 12 19.72 -4.95 -7.63
C GLU A 12 21.04 -5.56 -8.10
N VAL A 13 21.21 -6.88 -7.94
CA VAL A 13 22.43 -7.60 -8.30
C VAL A 13 22.60 -7.73 -9.81
N GLU A 14 21.53 -8.03 -10.53
CA GLU A 14 21.56 -8.28 -11.97
C GLU A 14 21.54 -7.01 -12.82
N GLY A 15 21.49 -5.83 -12.18
CA GLY A 15 21.51 -4.54 -12.87
C GLY A 15 20.19 -4.14 -13.51
N GLY A 16 19.06 -4.63 -12.98
CA GLY A 16 17.71 -4.17 -13.33
C GLY A 16 16.69 -5.27 -13.61
N GLN A 17 15.41 -4.86 -13.68
CA GLN A 17 14.26 -5.76 -13.86
C GLN A 17 14.29 -6.53 -15.18
N ALA A 18 14.86 -5.93 -16.24
CA ALA A 18 15.02 -6.59 -17.54
C ALA A 18 16.05 -7.73 -17.51
N ALA A 19 17.11 -7.60 -16.72
CA ALA A 19 18.11 -8.65 -16.58
C ALA A 19 17.56 -9.86 -15.80
N VAL A 20 16.82 -9.59 -14.72
CA VAL A 20 16.10 -10.64 -13.98
C VAL A 20 15.03 -11.29 -14.85
N GLY A 21 14.22 -10.49 -15.55
CA GLY A 21 13.17 -10.99 -16.44
C GLY A 21 13.69 -12.01 -17.47
N ARG A 22 14.85 -11.75 -18.09
CA ARG A 22 15.49 -12.71 -19.01
C ARG A 22 15.88 -14.04 -18.36
N LYS A 23 16.23 -14.04 -17.07
CA LYS A 23 16.64 -15.27 -16.34
C LYS A 23 15.46 -16.11 -15.87
N ILE A 24 14.35 -15.47 -15.50
CA ILE A 24 13.13 -16.18 -15.05
C ILE A 24 12.09 -16.34 -16.17
N ASP A 25 12.43 -15.91 -17.39
CA ASP A 25 11.57 -15.98 -18.59
C ASP A 25 10.26 -15.18 -18.43
N TYR A 26 10.40 -13.91 -18.06
CA TYR A 26 9.32 -12.94 -17.91
C TYR A 26 9.72 -11.55 -18.40
N SER A 27 8.74 -10.75 -18.81
CA SER A 27 8.98 -9.37 -19.24
C SER A 27 9.35 -8.45 -18.07
N ALA A 28 10.18 -7.44 -18.29
CA ALA A 28 10.50 -6.44 -17.27
C ALA A 28 9.25 -5.73 -16.69
N PRO A 29 8.22 -5.38 -17.51
CA PRO A 29 6.95 -4.88 -17.00
C PRO A 29 6.25 -5.85 -16.05
N THR A 30 6.26 -7.16 -16.34
CA THR A 30 5.70 -8.18 -15.45
C THR A 30 6.41 -8.20 -14.11
N ILE A 31 7.75 -8.12 -14.09
CA ILE A 31 8.52 -8.06 -12.85
C ILE A 31 8.21 -6.78 -12.06
N SER A 32 8.05 -5.65 -12.76
CA SER A 32 7.66 -4.38 -12.15
C SER A 32 6.27 -4.45 -11.50
N GLN A 33 5.29 -5.05 -12.20
CA GLN A 33 3.94 -5.25 -11.68
C GLN A 33 3.92 -6.18 -10.46
N VAL A 34 4.72 -7.24 -10.46
CA VAL A 34 4.83 -8.17 -9.33
C VAL A 34 5.45 -7.49 -8.12
N LEU A 35 6.53 -6.73 -8.31
CA LEU A 35 7.18 -5.96 -7.24
C LEU A 35 6.30 -4.83 -6.70
N GLY A 36 5.46 -4.26 -7.56
CA GLY A 36 4.49 -3.21 -7.24
C GLY A 36 3.15 -3.72 -6.70
N GLY A 37 2.94 -5.04 -6.66
CA GLY A 37 1.69 -5.65 -6.18
C GLY A 37 0.48 -5.40 -7.10
N THR A 38 0.72 -5.03 -8.36
CA THR A 38 -0.33 -4.75 -9.38
C THR A 38 -0.39 -5.82 -10.45
N TYR A 39 0.19 -7.00 -10.20
CA TYR A 39 0.18 -8.11 -11.13
C TYR A 39 -1.09 -8.94 -10.96
N ASN A 40 -1.88 -9.05 -12.03
CA ASN A 40 -3.19 -9.71 -12.00
C ASN A 40 -3.13 -11.22 -12.27
N GLY A 41 -1.95 -11.78 -12.55
CA GLY A 41 -1.74 -13.21 -12.78
C GLY A 41 -1.29 -13.97 -11.54
N SER A 42 -1.26 -15.31 -11.60
CA SER A 42 -0.70 -16.12 -10.51
C SER A 42 0.79 -15.83 -10.33
N THR A 43 1.18 -15.51 -9.10
CA THR A 43 2.57 -15.26 -8.71
C THR A 43 3.32 -16.52 -8.35
N ASP A 44 2.66 -17.69 -8.27
CA ASP A 44 3.27 -18.95 -7.83
C ASP A 44 4.37 -19.41 -8.79
N ALA A 45 4.11 -19.36 -10.11
CA ALA A 45 5.12 -19.71 -11.11
C ALA A 45 6.34 -18.78 -11.08
N ILE A 46 6.13 -17.50 -10.77
CA ILE A 46 7.20 -16.50 -10.65
C ILE A 46 7.99 -16.77 -9.37
N ARG A 47 7.31 -17.01 -8.24
CA ARG A 47 7.91 -17.40 -6.96
C ARG A 47 8.79 -18.62 -7.13
N ASP A 48 8.27 -19.69 -7.74
CA ASP A 48 8.97 -20.97 -7.84
C ASP A 48 10.23 -20.84 -8.72
N LYS A 49 10.16 -20.08 -9.82
CA LYS A 49 11.34 -19.76 -10.64
C LYS A 49 12.35 -18.88 -9.90
N VAL A 50 11.88 -17.89 -9.13
CA VAL A 50 12.75 -17.03 -8.31
C VAL A 50 13.45 -17.85 -7.23
N LEU A 51 12.74 -18.74 -6.55
CA LEU A 51 13.32 -19.63 -5.55
C LEU A 51 14.27 -20.67 -6.17
N ALA A 52 13.96 -21.20 -7.36
CA ALA A 52 14.84 -22.12 -8.06
C ALA A 52 16.17 -21.49 -8.48
N ILE A 53 16.16 -20.23 -8.92
CA ILE A 53 17.36 -19.53 -9.42
C ILE A 53 18.12 -18.81 -8.29
N TYR A 54 17.41 -18.27 -7.31
CA TYR A 54 17.96 -17.37 -6.29
C TYR A 54 17.76 -17.85 -4.85
N GLY A 55 16.94 -18.88 -4.60
CA GLY A 55 16.60 -19.35 -3.25
C GLY A 55 17.74 -20.07 -2.51
N GLY A 56 18.85 -20.36 -3.17
CA GLY A 56 20.04 -20.98 -2.58
C GLY A 56 21.36 -20.23 -2.83
N ARG A 57 21.32 -19.06 -3.47
CA ARG A 57 22.51 -18.23 -3.71
C ARG A 57 22.50 -17.04 -2.78
N THR A 58 23.59 -16.83 -2.03
CA THR A 58 23.92 -15.51 -1.49
C THR A 58 24.04 -14.57 -2.67
N LEU A 59 23.00 -13.78 -2.93
CA LEU A 59 22.97 -12.76 -3.95
C LEU A 59 23.88 -11.61 -3.49
N ASP A 60 25.18 -11.79 -3.65
CA ASP A 60 26.16 -10.75 -3.36
C ASP A 60 26.03 -9.66 -4.41
N THR A 61 25.54 -8.49 -3.97
CA THR A 61 25.82 -7.22 -4.64
C THR A 61 27.32 -7.17 -4.87
N LYS A 62 27.78 -6.99 -6.12
CA LYS A 62 29.21 -6.84 -6.43
C LYS A 62 29.86 -6.01 -5.32
N PRO A 63 30.78 -6.60 -4.53
CA PRO A 63 31.29 -5.93 -3.35
C PRO A 63 31.91 -4.62 -3.80
N VAL A 64 31.52 -3.53 -3.13
CA VAL A 64 32.15 -2.24 -3.36
C VAL A 64 33.64 -2.42 -3.04
N PRO A 65 34.55 -2.13 -3.99
CA PRO A 65 35.98 -2.27 -3.74
C PRO A 65 36.40 -1.46 -2.51
N GLU A 66 37.34 -1.99 -1.74
CA GLU A 66 37.88 -1.33 -0.56
C GLU A 66 38.38 0.08 -0.94
N GLY A 67 37.99 1.10 -0.18
CA GLY A 67 38.31 2.51 -0.49
C GLY A 67 37.31 3.24 -1.40
N TYR A 68 36.22 2.60 -1.84
CA TYR A 68 35.17 3.23 -2.65
C TYR A 68 33.81 3.24 -1.92
N MET A 69 32.94 4.17 -2.30
CA MET A 69 31.53 4.23 -1.88
C MET A 69 30.63 4.45 -3.09
N LYS A 70 29.44 3.84 -3.08
CA LYS A 70 28.44 4.01 -4.14
C LYS A 70 27.61 5.27 -3.88
N ASN A 71 27.54 6.18 -4.84
CA ASN A 71 26.70 7.38 -4.75
C ASN A 71 25.23 7.11 -5.14
N GLY A 72 24.36 8.13 -5.00
CA GLY A 72 22.92 8.00 -5.26
C GLY A 72 22.50 7.68 -6.71
N VAL A 73 23.40 7.86 -7.69
CA VAL A 73 23.20 7.49 -9.11
C VAL A 73 23.78 6.09 -9.40
N GLY A 74 24.49 5.51 -8.43
CA GLY A 74 25.05 4.17 -8.50
C GLY A 74 26.51 4.08 -8.94
N ASN A 75 27.20 5.22 -9.08
CA ASN A 75 28.62 5.26 -9.42
C ASN A 75 29.50 4.99 -8.19
N LEU A 76 30.65 4.36 -8.40
CA LEU A 76 31.67 4.16 -7.37
C LEU A 76 32.56 5.40 -7.28
N VAL A 77 32.63 6.00 -6.10
CA VAL A 77 33.41 7.20 -5.80
C VAL A 77 34.49 6.84 -4.77
N PRO A 78 35.78 7.14 -5.00
CA PRO A 78 36.82 6.97 -3.99
C PRO A 78 36.50 7.75 -2.72
N ILE A 79 36.63 7.13 -1.54
CA ILE A 79 36.31 7.75 -0.25
C ILE A 79 37.09 9.06 -0.05
N GLU A 80 38.34 9.11 -0.48
CA GLU A 80 39.21 10.30 -0.41
C GLU A 80 38.67 11.51 -1.19
N SER A 81 37.84 11.28 -2.21
CA SER A 81 37.23 12.35 -3.01
C SER A 81 35.86 12.81 -2.46
N ILE A 82 35.36 12.17 -1.41
CA ILE A 82 34.12 12.53 -0.72
C ILE A 82 34.46 13.52 0.40
N LYS A 83 33.68 14.60 0.51
CA LYS A 83 33.84 15.57 1.59
C LYS A 83 33.60 14.90 2.94
N GLU A 84 34.41 15.22 3.94
CA GLU A 84 34.29 14.67 5.29
C GLU A 84 32.88 14.86 5.89
N ILE A 85 32.26 16.03 5.66
CA ILE A 85 30.89 16.31 6.11
C ILE A 85 29.85 15.35 5.50
N ASP A 86 30.06 14.91 4.26
CA ASP A 86 29.15 14.00 3.57
C ASP A 86 29.34 12.56 4.11
N LEU A 87 30.58 12.17 4.47
CA LEU A 87 30.85 10.90 5.14
C LEU A 87 30.24 10.83 6.55
N VAL A 88 30.38 11.92 7.32
CA VAL A 88 29.77 12.04 8.66
C VAL A 88 28.24 11.98 8.55
N ARG A 89 27.66 12.67 7.56
CA ARG A 89 26.22 12.64 7.29
C ARG A 89 25.75 11.23 6.90
N ASP A 90 26.45 10.55 6.00
CA ASP A 90 26.11 9.18 5.59
C ASP A 90 26.11 8.23 6.80
N ARG A 91 27.16 8.30 7.65
CA ARG A 91 27.22 7.51 8.89
C ARG A 91 26.05 7.80 9.81
N PHE A 92 25.76 9.07 10.08
CA PHE A 92 24.64 9.46 10.93
C PHE A 92 23.31 8.92 10.40
N VAL A 93 23.05 9.07 9.10
CA VAL A 93 21.82 8.57 8.48
C VAL A 93 21.73 7.05 8.60
N ARG A 94 22.81 6.31 8.34
CA ARG A 94 22.83 4.84 8.48
C ARG A 94 22.58 4.40 9.91
N ASP A 95 23.17 5.08 10.89
CA ASP A 95 22.97 4.77 12.30
C ASP A 95 21.51 4.98 12.73
N VAL A 96 20.87 6.06 12.24
CA VAL A 96 19.45 6.33 12.47
C VAL A 96 18.58 5.28 11.80
N VAL A 97 18.86 4.91 10.55
CA VAL A 97 18.12 3.87 9.82
C VAL A 97 18.23 2.53 10.53
N ALA A 98 19.43 2.12 10.96
CA ALA A 98 19.63 0.85 11.66
C ALA A 98 18.84 0.79 12.99
N LYS A 99 18.71 1.92 13.71
CA LYS A 99 17.87 2.00 14.91
C LYS A 99 16.38 1.93 14.56
N ALA A 100 15.95 2.63 13.51
CA ALA A 100 14.57 2.62 13.06
C ALA A 100 14.13 1.23 12.57
N GLU A 101 15.00 0.49 11.88
CA GLU A 101 14.74 -0.89 11.45
C GLU A 101 14.46 -1.81 12.64
N LYS A 102 15.24 -1.71 13.72
CA LYS A 102 14.99 -2.49 14.96
C LYS A 102 13.64 -2.20 15.58
N VAL A 103 13.24 -0.93 15.65
CA VAL A 103 11.92 -0.54 16.18
C VAL A 103 10.81 -1.06 15.26
N SER A 104 10.98 -0.97 13.95
CA SER A 104 10.02 -1.47 12.97
C SER A 104 9.87 -2.99 13.04
N GLU A 105 10.96 -3.73 13.26
CA GLU A 105 10.96 -5.18 13.46
C GLU A 105 10.17 -5.55 14.71
N MET A 106 10.48 -4.91 15.84
CA MET A 106 9.76 -5.12 17.11
C MET A 106 8.25 -4.85 16.99
N LEU A 107 7.85 -3.77 16.31
CA LEU A 107 6.44 -3.47 16.06
C LEU A 107 5.77 -4.50 15.13
N THR A 108 6.51 -5.03 14.16
CA THR A 108 6.01 -6.04 13.23
C THR A 108 5.75 -7.36 13.94
N GLU A 109 6.71 -7.81 14.75
CA GLU A 109 6.58 -9.01 15.59
C GLU A 109 5.42 -8.87 16.57
N PHE A 110 5.35 -7.74 17.28
CA PHE A 110 4.26 -7.46 18.21
C PHE A 110 2.89 -7.49 17.53
N LYS A 111 2.77 -6.90 16.33
CA LYS A 111 1.52 -6.95 15.55
C LYS A 111 1.12 -8.39 15.18
N GLN A 112 2.06 -9.23 14.76
CA GLN A 112 1.79 -10.62 14.40
C GLN A 112 1.32 -11.42 15.61
N LEU A 113 1.98 -11.22 16.75
CA LEU A 113 1.63 -11.86 18.02
C LEU A 113 0.21 -11.47 18.45
N VAL A 114 -0.10 -10.16 18.50
CA VAL A 114 -1.44 -9.68 18.87
C VAL A 114 -2.52 -10.21 17.93
N ALA A 115 -2.25 -10.26 16.62
CA ALA A 115 -3.20 -10.80 15.65
C ALA A 115 -3.50 -12.28 15.90
N GLY A 116 -2.46 -13.09 16.16
CA GLY A 116 -2.59 -14.50 16.47
C GLY A 116 -3.33 -14.74 17.79
N ASP A 117 -2.96 -14.02 18.84
CA ASP A 117 -3.54 -14.17 20.18
C ASP A 117 -5.03 -13.79 20.21
N ILE A 118 -5.42 -12.70 19.53
CA ILE A 118 -6.83 -12.31 19.42
C ILE A 118 -7.61 -13.39 18.69
N GLN A 119 -7.07 -13.93 17.60
CA GLN A 119 -7.74 -14.98 16.84
C GLN A 119 -7.92 -16.25 17.67
N ALA A 120 -6.86 -16.71 18.36
CA ALA A 120 -6.92 -17.85 19.25
C ALA A 120 -7.92 -17.66 20.41
N PHE A 121 -7.97 -16.45 20.99
CA PHE A 121 -8.93 -16.11 22.04
C PHE A 121 -10.39 -16.15 21.56
N LEU A 122 -10.64 -15.69 20.33
CA LEU A 122 -11.97 -15.75 19.72
C LEU A 122 -12.39 -17.19 19.43
N GLU A 123 -11.49 -18.02 18.92
CA GLU A 123 -11.73 -19.44 18.66
C GLU A 123 -12.06 -20.20 19.95
N LEU A 124 -11.27 -20.00 21.01
CA LEU A 124 -11.52 -20.59 22.33
C LEU A 124 -12.90 -20.19 22.87
N SER A 125 -13.28 -18.91 22.69
CA SER A 125 -14.59 -18.41 23.11
C SER A 125 -15.72 -19.03 22.28
N ALA A 126 -15.55 -19.15 20.98
CA ALA A 126 -16.52 -19.76 20.07
C ALA A 126 -16.76 -21.24 20.41
N GLU A 127 -15.68 -21.99 20.64
CA GLU A 127 -15.72 -23.41 21.01
C GLU A 127 -16.49 -23.61 22.33
N LYS A 128 -16.19 -22.80 23.34
CA LYS A 128 -16.87 -22.85 24.65
C LYS A 128 -18.38 -22.72 24.54
N TYR A 129 -18.87 -21.88 23.63
CA TYR A 129 -20.30 -21.63 23.45
C TYR A 129 -20.92 -22.37 22.26
N LYS A 130 -20.15 -23.22 21.56
CA LYS A 130 -20.56 -23.91 20.32
C LYS A 130 -21.17 -22.94 19.29
N ALA A 131 -20.64 -21.73 19.24
CA ALA A 131 -21.11 -20.68 18.36
C ALA A 131 -20.31 -20.71 17.06
N ASP A 132 -21.00 -20.66 15.92
CA ASP A 132 -20.36 -20.42 14.64
C ASP A 132 -20.09 -18.93 14.49
N MET A 133 -18.88 -18.51 14.84
CA MET A 133 -18.41 -17.13 14.63
C MET A 133 -18.14 -16.98 13.13
N GLY A 134 -19.21 -16.76 12.36
CA GLY A 134 -19.18 -16.67 10.90
C GLY A 134 -18.05 -15.76 10.40
N GLY A 135 -16.99 -16.36 9.87
CA GLY A 135 -15.81 -15.70 9.31
C GLY A 135 -14.94 -14.96 10.34
N SER A 136 -13.61 -15.04 10.18
CA SER A 136 -12.66 -14.28 11.02
C SER A 136 -12.76 -12.75 10.89
N ARG A 137 -13.64 -12.25 10.00
CA ARG A 137 -13.80 -10.83 9.68
C ARG A 137 -14.85 -10.19 10.57
N GLY A 138 -14.38 -9.34 11.48
CA GLY A 138 -15.25 -8.51 12.28
C GLY A 138 -14.46 -7.63 13.23
N ASN A 139 -15.04 -6.48 13.54
CA ASN A 139 -14.53 -5.61 14.60
C ASN A 139 -14.72 -6.31 15.94
N VAL A 140 -13.66 -6.34 16.76
CA VAL A 140 -13.66 -6.99 18.07
C VAL A 140 -13.11 -6.01 19.10
N SER A 141 -13.76 -5.96 20.26
CA SER A 141 -13.30 -5.22 21.43
C SER A 141 -13.16 -6.17 22.61
N LEU A 142 -11.94 -6.32 23.11
CA LEU A 142 -11.61 -7.09 24.30
C LEU A 142 -11.26 -6.11 25.43
N THR A 143 -11.86 -6.28 26.60
CA THR A 143 -11.63 -5.43 27.76
C THR A 143 -11.10 -6.30 28.90
N SER A 144 -10.15 -5.79 29.68
CA SER A 144 -9.67 -6.46 30.89
C SER A 144 -10.80 -6.59 31.92
N PHE A 145 -10.69 -7.55 32.83
CA PHE A 145 -11.72 -7.82 33.83
C PHE A 145 -12.03 -6.61 34.74
N ASP A 146 -11.00 -5.86 35.11
CA ASP A 146 -11.12 -4.61 35.88
C ASP A 146 -11.59 -3.41 35.04
N GLY A 147 -11.72 -3.57 33.71
CA GLY A 147 -12.09 -2.49 32.80
C GLY A 147 -11.00 -1.43 32.58
N LYS A 148 -9.77 -1.67 33.04
CA LYS A 148 -8.68 -0.69 32.92
C LYS A 148 -8.07 -0.67 31.51
N TYR A 149 -8.00 -1.81 30.84
CA TYR A 149 -7.36 -1.95 29.54
C TYR A 149 -8.34 -2.43 28.49
N LYS A 150 -8.14 -1.98 27.24
CA LYS A 150 -8.96 -2.40 26.11
C LYS A 150 -8.11 -2.59 24.86
N VAL A 151 -8.32 -3.71 24.17
CA VAL A 151 -7.71 -4.04 22.89
C VAL A 151 -8.80 -4.13 21.84
N LEU A 152 -8.61 -3.42 20.73
CA LEU A 152 -9.58 -3.33 19.64
C LEU A 152 -8.95 -3.77 18.32
N ARG A 153 -9.57 -4.75 17.66
CA ARG A 153 -9.29 -5.10 16.27
C ARG A 153 -10.37 -4.45 15.40
N ALA A 154 -9.98 -3.51 14.54
CA ALA A 154 -10.84 -2.93 13.54
C ALA A 154 -10.46 -3.47 12.15
N VAL A 155 -11.45 -3.97 11.41
CA VAL A 155 -11.29 -4.40 10.03
C VAL A 155 -11.83 -3.27 9.14
N ALA A 156 -11.00 -2.73 8.25
CA ALA A 156 -11.45 -1.77 7.26
C ALA A 156 -11.26 -2.31 5.84
N ASP A 157 -12.31 -2.21 5.04
CA ASP A 157 -12.26 -2.61 3.64
C ASP A 157 -11.40 -1.64 2.83
N ARG A 158 -10.59 -2.22 1.94
CA ARG A 158 -9.85 -1.49 0.92
C ARG A 158 -10.71 -1.44 -0.33
N LEU A 159 -11.20 -0.24 -0.60
CA LEU A 159 -12.01 0.04 -1.77
C LEU A 159 -11.09 0.44 -2.93
N GLU A 160 -11.27 -0.17 -4.09
CA GLU A 160 -10.70 0.30 -5.35
C GLU A 160 -11.79 0.44 -6.40
N PHE A 161 -11.46 1.20 -7.44
CA PHE A 161 -12.34 1.41 -8.58
C PHE A 161 -11.93 0.51 -9.72
N ASP A 162 -12.90 -0.15 -10.31
CA ASP A 162 -12.70 -0.96 -11.51
C ASP A 162 -12.80 -0.11 -12.80
N GLU A 163 -12.83 -0.76 -13.95
CA GLU A 163 -12.92 -0.12 -15.27
C GLU A 163 -14.19 0.72 -15.48
N ARG A 164 -15.26 0.50 -14.70
CA ARG A 164 -16.52 1.24 -14.83
C ARG A 164 -16.35 2.71 -14.49
N LEU A 165 -15.34 3.07 -13.69
CA LEU A 165 -15.00 4.47 -13.42
C LEU A 165 -14.55 5.20 -14.71
N GLN A 166 -13.90 4.49 -15.62
CA GLN A 166 -13.53 5.05 -16.92
C GLN A 166 -14.75 5.22 -17.82
N ALA A 167 -15.69 4.27 -17.82
CA ALA A 167 -16.96 4.40 -18.53
C ALA A 167 -17.78 5.60 -18.00
N ALA A 168 -17.85 5.77 -16.68
CA ALA A 168 -18.49 6.93 -16.07
C ALA A 168 -17.86 8.25 -16.49
N LYS A 169 -16.52 8.32 -16.55
CA LYS A 169 -15.82 9.51 -17.06
C LYS A 169 -16.24 9.83 -18.49
N SER A 170 -16.31 8.83 -19.37
CA SER A 170 -16.72 9.05 -20.76
C SER A 170 -18.15 9.61 -20.87
N LEU A 171 -19.08 9.14 -20.04
CA LEU A 171 -20.45 9.65 -19.99
C LEU A 171 -20.50 11.09 -19.44
N ILE A 172 -19.67 11.43 -18.46
CA ILE A 172 -19.54 12.81 -17.95
C ILE A 172 -18.97 13.73 -19.04
N ASP A 173 -17.90 13.30 -19.72
CA ASP A 173 -17.30 14.08 -20.82
C ASP A 173 -18.30 14.29 -21.98
N GLU A 174 -19.20 13.33 -22.24
CA GLU A 174 -20.30 13.48 -23.18
C GLU A 174 -21.30 14.56 -22.74
N CYS A 175 -21.78 14.50 -21.49
CA CYS A 175 -22.65 15.52 -20.91
C CYS A 175 -22.04 16.93 -20.96
N LEU A 176 -20.77 17.06 -20.57
CA LEU A 176 -20.08 18.34 -20.55
C LEU A 176 -19.92 18.91 -21.97
N ARG A 177 -19.64 18.06 -22.96
CA ARG A 177 -19.56 18.49 -24.37
C ARG A 177 -20.91 18.96 -24.90
N GLU A 178 -22.00 18.28 -24.53
CA GLU A 178 -23.35 18.70 -24.87
C GLU A 178 -23.69 20.06 -24.27
N TRP A 179 -23.48 20.24 -22.97
CA TRP A 179 -23.80 21.50 -22.28
C TRP A 179 -22.91 22.66 -22.70
N THR A 180 -21.68 22.38 -23.15
CA THR A 180 -20.71 23.40 -23.57
C THR A 180 -20.66 23.60 -25.08
N LYS A 181 -21.59 23.03 -25.84
CA LYS A 181 -21.61 23.09 -27.30
C LYS A 181 -21.63 24.53 -27.83
N ASP A 182 -22.41 25.39 -27.19
CA ASP A 182 -22.56 26.81 -27.52
C ASP A 182 -21.71 27.74 -26.62
N SER A 183 -20.83 27.16 -25.79
CA SER A 183 -19.92 27.91 -24.93
C SER A 183 -18.65 28.34 -25.67
N GLY A 184 -18.08 29.49 -25.28
CA GLY A 184 -16.78 29.94 -25.76
C GLY A 184 -15.67 28.92 -25.50
N SER A 185 -14.64 28.91 -26.34
CA SER A 185 -13.50 27.99 -26.27
C SER A 185 -12.80 28.00 -24.90
N GLU A 186 -12.85 29.14 -24.22
CA GLU A 186 -12.29 29.42 -22.90
C GLU A 186 -13.05 28.67 -21.80
N ILE A 187 -14.39 28.62 -21.88
CA ILE A 187 -15.24 27.89 -20.93
C ILE A 187 -15.02 26.38 -21.06
N ARG A 188 -14.91 25.90 -22.31
CA ARG A 188 -14.61 24.49 -22.58
C ARG A 188 -13.24 24.09 -22.03
N ALA A 189 -12.22 24.93 -22.24
CA ALA A 189 -10.87 24.69 -21.72
C ALA A 189 -10.82 24.66 -20.17
N LEU A 190 -11.57 25.54 -19.50
CA LEU A 190 -11.66 25.54 -18.04
C LEU A 190 -12.32 24.28 -17.49
N ILE A 191 -13.38 23.80 -18.16
CA ILE A 191 -14.07 22.56 -17.80
C ILE A 191 -13.16 21.36 -18.03
N ASP A 192 -12.54 21.24 -19.21
CA ASP A 192 -11.62 20.14 -19.51
C ASP A 192 -10.44 20.08 -18.52
N GLN A 193 -9.88 21.23 -18.16
CA GLN A 193 -8.84 21.32 -17.14
C GLN A 193 -9.36 20.94 -15.74
N ALA A 194 -10.59 21.31 -15.40
CA ALA A 194 -11.20 20.92 -14.14
C ALA A 194 -11.40 19.39 -14.04
N PHE A 195 -11.64 18.69 -15.16
CA PHE A 195 -11.86 17.25 -15.20
C PHE A 195 -10.63 16.42 -15.64
N GLN A 196 -9.44 17.04 -15.72
CA GLN A 196 -8.20 16.31 -16.00
C GLN A 196 -7.88 15.25 -14.94
N VAL A 197 -7.39 14.11 -15.44
CA VAL A 197 -6.77 13.03 -14.66
C VAL A 197 -5.44 13.51 -14.05
N ASP A 198 -4.98 12.84 -13.00
CA ASP A 198 -3.70 13.19 -12.37
C ASP A 198 -2.51 13.02 -13.34
N LYS A 199 -1.31 13.49 -12.93
CA LYS A 199 -0.09 13.41 -13.74
C LYS A 199 0.33 11.98 -14.13
N LYS A 200 -0.29 10.94 -13.55
CA LYS A 200 -0.04 9.53 -13.88
C LYS A 200 -1.16 8.94 -14.74
N GLY A 201 -2.07 9.76 -15.26
CA GLY A 201 -3.22 9.32 -16.04
C GLY A 201 -4.31 8.66 -15.20
N LYS A 202 -4.21 8.72 -13.86
CA LYS A 202 -5.22 8.12 -12.98
C LYS A 202 -6.34 9.10 -12.69
N ILE A 203 -7.56 8.58 -12.79
CA ILE A 203 -8.76 9.31 -12.44
C ILE A 203 -8.69 9.71 -10.96
N ASN A 204 -8.92 11.00 -10.66
CA ASN A 204 -9.08 11.44 -9.29
C ASN A 204 -10.46 11.00 -8.77
N ALA A 205 -10.51 9.78 -8.24
CA ALA A 205 -11.75 9.15 -7.79
C ALA A 205 -12.51 10.01 -6.77
N LYS A 206 -11.81 10.71 -5.86
CA LYS A 206 -12.45 11.60 -4.88
C LYS A 206 -13.26 12.71 -5.57
N ARG A 207 -12.71 13.32 -6.63
CA ARG A 207 -13.39 14.38 -7.39
C ARG A 207 -14.57 13.82 -8.16
N ILE A 208 -14.44 12.65 -8.79
CA ILE A 208 -15.55 12.01 -9.51
C ILE A 208 -16.70 11.65 -8.55
N ILE A 209 -16.39 11.08 -7.38
CA ILE A 209 -17.40 10.76 -6.37
C ILE A 209 -18.13 12.03 -5.89
N SER A 210 -17.42 13.14 -5.74
CA SER A 210 -18.04 14.40 -5.30
C SER A 210 -19.14 14.91 -6.25
N LEU A 211 -19.09 14.53 -7.54
CA LEU A 211 -20.12 14.88 -8.51
C LEU A 211 -21.49 14.29 -8.19
N ARG A 212 -21.54 13.17 -7.43
CA ARG A 212 -22.80 12.57 -6.96
C ARG A 212 -23.59 13.49 -6.02
N GLN A 213 -22.95 14.52 -5.46
CA GLN A 213 -23.64 15.50 -4.61
C GLN A 213 -24.47 16.49 -5.44
N LEU A 214 -24.20 16.61 -6.74
CA LEU A 214 -24.93 17.49 -7.64
C LEU A 214 -26.26 16.86 -8.04
N LYS A 215 -27.36 17.57 -7.78
CA LYS A 215 -28.70 17.16 -8.23
C LYS A 215 -28.92 17.58 -9.68
N ILE A 216 -28.59 16.68 -10.60
CA ILE A 216 -28.76 16.88 -12.04
C ILE A 216 -29.57 15.71 -12.59
N GLU A 217 -30.67 16.01 -13.28
CA GLU A 217 -31.65 15.01 -13.76
C GLU A 217 -31.38 14.53 -15.20
N HIS A 218 -30.26 14.95 -15.79
CA HIS A 218 -29.92 14.60 -17.17
C HIS A 218 -29.73 13.08 -17.34
N PRO A 219 -30.35 12.41 -18.34
CA PRO A 219 -30.31 10.95 -18.47
C PRO A 219 -28.89 10.36 -18.53
N THR A 220 -28.00 10.97 -19.32
CA THR A 220 -26.59 10.52 -19.44
C THR A 220 -25.81 10.79 -18.14
N TRP A 221 -26.19 11.82 -17.39
CA TRP A 221 -25.57 12.12 -16.09
C TRP A 221 -25.96 11.08 -15.05
N LEU A 222 -27.24 10.73 -14.97
CA LEU A 222 -27.75 9.68 -14.07
C LEU A 222 -27.06 8.34 -14.32
N ARG A 223 -26.90 7.95 -15.60
CA ARG A 223 -26.14 6.76 -15.99
C ARG A 223 -24.67 6.82 -15.57
N ALA A 224 -24.04 7.99 -15.66
CA ALA A 224 -22.68 8.17 -15.18
C ALA A 224 -22.59 8.01 -13.66
N MET A 225 -23.55 8.56 -12.90
CA MET A 225 -23.59 8.43 -11.44
C MET A 225 -23.84 7.00 -10.98
N GLU A 226 -24.66 6.24 -11.71
CA GLU A 226 -24.87 4.81 -11.51
C GLU A 226 -23.56 4.03 -11.74
N ALA A 227 -22.89 4.26 -12.88
CA ALA A 227 -21.61 3.64 -13.17
C ALA A 227 -20.51 3.97 -12.13
N ILE A 228 -20.51 5.18 -11.53
CA ILE A 228 -19.62 5.52 -10.41
C ILE A 228 -19.95 4.70 -9.17
N GLY A 229 -21.23 4.49 -8.87
CA GLY A 229 -21.68 3.66 -7.76
C GLY A 229 -21.22 2.22 -7.93
N ASP A 230 -21.40 1.67 -9.13
CA ASP A 230 -21.08 0.28 -9.46
C ASP A 230 -19.58 0.02 -9.64
N ALA A 231 -18.78 1.07 -9.84
CA ALA A 231 -17.33 0.95 -9.97
C ALA A 231 -16.64 0.66 -8.63
N LEU A 232 -17.31 0.88 -7.50
CA LEU A 232 -16.72 0.70 -6.19
C LEU A 232 -16.69 -0.78 -5.82
N THR A 233 -15.49 -1.35 -5.74
CA THR A 233 -15.31 -2.76 -5.38
C THR A 233 -14.42 -2.91 -4.15
N VAL A 234 -14.72 -3.91 -3.33
CA VAL A 234 -13.86 -4.29 -2.20
C VAL A 234 -12.75 -5.19 -2.75
N THR A 235 -11.51 -4.69 -2.78
CA THR A 235 -10.35 -5.45 -3.28
C THR A 235 -9.57 -6.13 -2.17
N GLY A 236 -9.85 -5.81 -0.92
CA GLY A 236 -9.24 -6.43 0.24
C GLY A 236 -9.76 -5.82 1.53
N SER A 237 -9.22 -6.28 2.65
CA SER A 237 -9.45 -5.69 3.96
C SER A 237 -8.12 -5.58 4.69
N ARG A 238 -8.04 -4.62 5.62
CA ARG A 238 -6.86 -4.43 6.46
C ARG A 238 -7.28 -4.35 7.92
N ASP A 239 -6.58 -5.11 8.74
CA ASP A 239 -6.78 -5.10 10.18
C ASP A 239 -5.91 -4.01 10.82
N TYR A 240 -6.54 -3.30 11.74
CA TYR A 240 -5.94 -2.28 12.58
C TYR A 240 -6.14 -2.68 14.03
N TYR A 241 -5.04 -2.72 14.77
CA TYR A 241 -5.04 -3.04 16.20
C TYR A 241 -4.82 -1.74 16.98
N ARG A 242 -5.64 -1.50 17.99
CA ARG A 242 -5.53 -0.35 18.89
C ARG A 242 -5.58 -0.82 20.33
N VAL A 243 -4.72 -0.26 21.16
CA VAL A 243 -4.64 -0.56 22.59
C VAL A 243 -4.96 0.70 23.36
N TYR A 244 -5.72 0.57 24.44
CA TYR A 244 -6.18 1.68 25.26
C TYR A 244 -5.96 1.38 26.74
N GLU A 245 -5.67 2.43 27.50
CA GLU A 245 -5.72 2.45 28.96
C GLU A 245 -6.78 3.46 29.42
N ARG A 246 -7.52 3.10 30.47
CA ARG A 246 -8.52 3.94 31.08
C ARG A 246 -7.86 4.91 32.07
N ASP A 247 -8.11 6.20 31.90
CA ASP A 247 -7.61 7.24 32.79
C ASP A 247 -8.45 7.37 34.08
N GLU A 248 -8.01 8.24 34.98
CA GLU A 248 -8.69 8.52 36.26
C GLU A 248 -10.11 9.09 36.08
N ARG A 249 -10.42 9.66 34.91
CA ARG A 249 -11.75 10.18 34.56
C ARG A 249 -12.65 9.11 33.96
N GLY A 250 -12.11 7.92 33.73
CA GLY A 250 -12.82 6.79 33.16
C GLY A 250 -12.84 6.77 31.63
N GLU A 251 -12.09 7.64 30.96
CA GLU A 251 -11.98 7.70 29.50
C GLU A 251 -10.84 6.81 29.00
N TYR A 252 -11.02 6.22 27.82
CA TYR A 252 -9.99 5.37 27.20
C TYR A 252 -9.02 6.20 26.37
N GLN A 253 -7.79 6.32 26.84
CA GLN A 253 -6.69 6.93 26.11
C GLN A 253 -5.97 5.87 25.29
N GLN A 254 -5.73 6.16 24.02
CA GLN A 254 -5.00 5.24 23.15
C GLN A 254 -3.53 5.23 23.56
N ILE A 255 -2.94 4.04 23.68
CA ILE A 255 -1.50 3.87 23.81
C ILE A 255 -0.90 4.00 22.40
N PRO A 256 -0.15 5.08 22.10
CA PRO A 256 0.42 5.29 20.78
C PRO A 256 1.56 4.30 20.54
N LEU A 257 1.58 3.70 19.35
CA LEU A 257 2.64 2.79 18.89
C LEU A 257 3.41 3.37 17.69
N ASP A 258 3.07 4.58 17.28
CA ASP A 258 3.71 5.31 16.19
C ASP A 258 4.54 6.47 16.72
N PHE A 259 5.58 6.85 15.98
CA PHE A 259 6.53 7.89 16.39
C PHE A 259 5.90 9.27 16.57
N SER A 260 4.81 9.58 15.87
CA SER A 260 4.15 10.89 15.95
C SER A 260 3.24 11.02 17.19
N GLY A 261 2.84 9.89 17.77
CA GLY A 261 1.96 9.84 18.93
C GLY A 261 2.67 9.72 20.28
N VAL A 262 3.97 9.39 20.31
CA VAL A 262 4.79 9.22 21.52
C VAL A 262 5.44 10.52 21.97
#